data_AF-A0A5D2BNG3-F1
#
_entry.id   AF-A0A5D2BNG3-F1
#
_cell.length_a   1.000
_cell.length_b   1.000
_cell.length_c   1.000
_cell.angle_alpha   90.00
_cell.angle_beta   90.00
_cell.angle_gamma   90.00
#
_symmetry.space_group_name_H-M   'P 1'
#
loop_
_entity.id
_entity.type
_entity.pdbx_description
1 polymer ?
#
loop_
_entity_poly.entity_id
_entity_poly.type
_entity_poly.pdbx_seq_one_letter_code
_entity_poly.pdbx_strand_id
1 'polypeptide(L)'
;ISDAHINTISGSSKLIENSGRAILLLPKGTKFVIDDALFSTKSQINLLIFKYIRINGYHIETMNEKNIEYLYITNVECGKKCVLERLPTFSSGLYYTHISATEAHITTN
;
A
#
# COMPACT_ATOMS: atom_id res chain seq x y z
N ILE A 1 25.82 5.11 4.92
CA ILE A 1 24.67 5.86 5.44
C ILE A 1 24.30 6.85 4.35
N SER A 2 23.12 6.68 3.73
CA SER A 2 22.64 7.54 2.65
C SER A 2 21.35 8.17 3.13
N ASP A 3 21.30 9.50 3.14
CA ASP A 3 20.18 10.31 3.60
C ASP A 3 18.87 9.85 2.95
N ALA A 4 17.99 9.27 3.77
CA ALA A 4 16.62 8.99 3.37
C ALA A 4 15.78 10.22 3.73
N HIS A 5 15.57 11.12 2.77
CA HIS A 5 14.55 12.15 2.91
C HIS A 5 13.17 11.49 2.94
N ILE A 6 12.64 11.27 4.15
CA ILE A 6 11.25 10.86 4.37
C ILE A 6 10.46 12.11 4.75
N ASN A 7 9.72 12.66 3.79
CA ASN A 7 8.73 13.70 4.08
C ASN A 7 7.39 13.02 4.39
N THR A 8 7.00 13.04 5.66
CA THR A 8 5.65 12.70 6.13
C THR A 8 4.97 13.93 6.72
N ILE A 9 3.65 13.84 6.87
CA ILE A 9 2.65 14.90 7.04
C ILE A 9 2.26 15.47 5.68
N SER A 10 1.06 15.09 5.21
CA SER A 10 0.42 15.66 4.03
C SER A 10 0.14 17.15 4.30
N GLY A 11 1.13 17.98 3.99
CA GLY A 11 0.91 19.38 3.70
C GLY A 11 0.19 19.48 2.36
N SER A 12 -0.73 20.44 2.24
CA SER A 12 -1.49 20.70 1.01
C SER A 12 -0.54 21.13 -0.12
N SER A 13 -0.03 20.17 -0.88
CA SER A 13 0.72 20.43 -2.10
C SER A 13 -0.18 20.28 -3.32
N LYS A 14 -0.07 21.22 -4.27
CA LYS A 14 -0.61 21.17 -5.65
C LYS A 14 -0.01 20.01 -6.50
N LEU A 15 0.23 18.84 -5.92
CA LEU A 15 0.92 17.69 -6.52
C LEU A 15 -0.04 16.60 -7.05
N ILE A 16 -1.35 16.80 -6.90
CA ILE A 16 -2.35 15.92 -7.51
C ILE A 16 -2.48 16.34 -8.98
N GLU A 17 -1.77 15.63 -9.84
CA GLU A 17 -1.79 15.89 -11.29
C GLU A 17 -3.04 15.26 -11.93
N ASN A 18 -3.50 14.12 -11.38
CA ASN A 18 -4.69 13.39 -11.82
C ASN A 18 -5.29 12.58 -10.66
N SER A 19 -6.62 12.42 -10.65
CA SER A 19 -7.33 11.46 -9.79
C SER A 19 -8.06 10.44 -10.64
N GLY A 20 -8.01 9.17 -10.27
CA GLY A 20 -8.74 8.14 -10.98
C GLY A 20 -8.71 6.80 -10.25
N ARG A 21 -9.44 5.84 -10.81
CA ARG A 21 -9.48 4.48 -10.29
C ARG A 21 -8.19 3.74 -10.65
N ALA A 22 -7.51 3.24 -9.63
CA ALA A 22 -6.33 2.41 -9.77
C ALA A 22 -6.59 0.99 -9.28
N ILE A 23 -6.00 0.02 -9.98
CA ILE A 23 -5.84 -1.34 -9.52
C ILE A 23 -4.37 -1.56 -9.25
N LEU A 24 -4.04 -1.84 -8.00
CA LEU A 24 -2.72 -2.16 -7.53
C LEU A 24 -2.62 -3.67 -7.31
N LEU A 25 -1.61 -4.30 -7.89
CA LEU A 25 -1.29 -5.71 -7.65
C LEU A 25 -0.02 -5.81 -6.78
N LEU A 26 -0.13 -6.58 -5.70
CA LEU A 26 1.00 -6.91 -4.83
C LEU A 26 1.69 -8.21 -5.27
N PRO A 27 2.88 -8.55 -4.73
CA PRO A 27 3.70 -9.65 -5.25
C PRO A 27 3.04 -11.02 -5.18
N LYS A 28 2.17 -11.28 -4.18
CA LYS A 28 1.42 -12.54 -4.10
C LYS A 28 0.08 -12.50 -4.84
N GLY A 29 -0.13 -11.49 -5.67
CA GLY A 29 -1.33 -11.35 -6.49
C GLY A 29 -2.51 -10.69 -5.76
N THR A 30 -2.28 -10.12 -4.57
CA THR A 30 -3.33 -9.41 -3.84
C THR A 30 -3.69 -8.12 -4.58
N LYS A 31 -4.97 -7.98 -4.95
CA LYS A 31 -5.48 -6.83 -5.71
C LYS A 31 -6.09 -5.79 -4.78
N PHE A 32 -5.73 -4.54 -5.00
CA PHE A 32 -6.30 -3.37 -4.36
C PHE A 32 -6.97 -2.49 -5.40
N VAL A 33 -8.26 -2.26 -5.23
CA VAL A 33 -9.02 -1.25 -5.97
C VAL A 33 -9.00 0.04 -5.16
N ILE A 34 -8.54 1.12 -5.78
CA ILE A 34 -8.41 2.44 -5.17
C ILE A 34 -9.16 3.40 -6.08
N ASP A 35 -10.37 3.81 -5.68
CA ASP A 35 -11.22 4.64 -6.55
C ASP A 35 -10.73 6.10 -6.64
N ASP A 36 -10.15 6.64 -5.56
CA ASP A 36 -9.58 8.00 -5.51
C ASP A 36 -8.04 7.95 -5.39
N ALA A 37 -7.38 7.28 -6.33
CA ALA A 37 -5.92 7.22 -6.31
C ALA A 37 -5.33 8.58 -6.72
N LEU A 38 -4.55 9.17 -5.81
CA LEU A 38 -3.75 10.35 -6.10
C LEU A 38 -2.38 9.90 -6.58
N PHE A 39 -2.13 10.04 -7.88
CA PHE A 39 -0.83 9.69 -8.46
C PHE A 39 0.07 10.91 -8.54
N SER A 40 1.30 10.75 -8.07
CA SER A 40 2.42 11.63 -8.42
C SER A 40 3.44 10.81 -9.19
N THR A 41 3.67 11.15 -10.45
CA THR A 41 4.70 10.53 -11.32
C THR A 41 6.11 10.64 -10.73
N LYS A 42 6.31 11.57 -9.78
CA LYS A 42 7.58 11.83 -9.10
C LYS A 42 7.70 11.15 -7.73
N SER A 43 6.63 10.57 -7.19
CA SER A 43 6.67 9.85 -5.92
C SER A 43 6.83 8.36 -6.18
N GLN A 44 7.99 7.80 -5.86
CA GLN A 44 8.21 6.34 -5.85
C GLN A 44 7.48 5.63 -4.71
N ILE A 45 6.71 6.34 -3.89
CA ILE A 45 6.04 5.78 -2.71
C ILE A 45 4.55 6.12 -2.79
N ASN A 46 3.76 5.14 -3.23
CA ASN A 46 2.31 5.20 -3.12
C ASN A 46 1.92 4.79 -1.70
N LEU A 47 1.47 5.77 -0.90
CA LEU A 47 0.98 5.52 0.46
C LEU A 47 -0.33 4.70 0.37
N LEU A 48 -0.29 3.43 0.79
CA LEU A 48 -1.50 2.62 0.90
C LEU A 48 -2.25 3.04 2.18
N ILE A 49 -3.32 3.81 2.03
CA ILE A 49 -4.13 4.28 3.16
C ILE A 49 -4.94 3.09 3.70
N PHE A 50 -5.00 2.93 5.03
CA PHE A 50 -5.80 1.89 5.71
C PHE A 50 -7.25 1.78 5.22
N LYS A 51 -7.85 2.92 4.83
CA LYS A 51 -9.18 2.99 4.20
C LYS A 51 -9.30 2.02 3.02
N TYR A 52 -8.32 2.02 2.11
CA TYR A 52 -8.35 1.18 0.91
C TYR A 52 -8.16 -0.30 1.25
N ILE A 53 -7.38 -0.62 2.27
CA ILE A 53 -7.24 -2.00 2.75
C ILE A 53 -8.59 -2.55 3.22
N ARG A 54 -9.32 -1.78 4.05
CA ARG A 54 -10.62 -2.18 4.58
C ARG A 54 -11.71 -2.25 3.52
N ILE A 55 -11.73 -1.28 2.58
CA ILE A 55 -12.69 -1.27 1.45
C ILE A 55 -12.50 -2.50 0.56
N ASN A 56 -11.26 -2.98 0.38
CA ASN A 56 -10.97 -4.20 -0.37
C ASN A 56 -11.23 -5.49 0.44
N GLY A 57 -11.82 -5.41 1.63
CA GLY A 57 -12.16 -6.57 2.45
C GLY A 57 -10.96 -7.19 3.19
N TYR A 58 -9.82 -6.52 3.19
CA TYR A 58 -8.62 -7.00 3.85
C TYR A 58 -8.45 -6.38 5.24
N HIS A 59 -7.67 -7.05 6.08
CA HIS A 59 -7.29 -6.66 7.42
C HIS A 59 -5.76 -6.52 7.50
N ILE A 60 -5.30 -5.80 8.51
CA ILE A 60 -3.88 -5.65 8.82
C ILE A 60 -3.60 -6.09 10.24
N GLU A 61 -2.50 -6.81 10.40
CA GLU A 61 -2.01 -7.31 11.68
C GLU A 61 -0.49 -7.21 11.69
N THR A 62 0.12 -6.84 12.82
CA THR A 62 1.57 -6.96 13.00
C THR A 62 1.90 -8.33 13.55
N MET A 63 2.93 -8.97 12.99
CA MET A 63 3.38 -10.30 13.38
C MET A 63 4.90 -10.34 13.44
N ASN A 64 5.43 -11.04 14.45
CA ASN A 64 6.87 -11.26 14.58
C ASN A 64 7.22 -12.67 14.12
N GLU A 65 8.03 -12.78 13.07
CA GLU A 65 8.60 -14.05 12.61
C GLU A 65 10.13 -13.99 12.74
N LYS A 66 10.70 -14.90 13.54
CA LYS A 66 12.18 -15.00 13.72
C LYS A 66 12.85 -13.67 14.09
N ASN A 67 12.23 -12.89 14.99
CA ASN A 67 12.67 -11.56 15.43
C ASN A 67 12.63 -10.47 14.35
N ILE A 68 11.95 -10.72 13.23
CA ILE A 68 11.65 -9.70 12.22
C ILE A 68 10.16 -9.42 12.30
N GLU A 69 9.80 -8.15 12.45
CA GLU A 69 8.41 -7.71 12.42
C GLU A 69 7.93 -7.58 10.97
N TYR A 70 6.70 -8.01 10.75
CA TYR A 70 6.00 -7.92 9.49
C TYR A 70 4.64 -7.29 9.71
N LEU A 71 4.21 -6.49 8.73
CA LEU A 71 2.80 -6.15 8.56
C LEU A 71 2.16 -7.17 7.64
N TYR A 72 1.17 -7.88 8.14
CA TYR A 72 0.41 -8.86 7.37
C TYR A 72 -0.82 -8.19 6.79
N ILE A 73 -1.09 -8.47 5.52
CA ILE A 73 -2.40 -8.24 4.92
C ILE A 73 -3.12 -9.58 4.94
N THR A 74 -4.28 -9.61 5.60
CA THR A 74 -5.07 -10.82 5.81
C THR A 74 -6.48 -10.65 5.29
N ASN A 75 -7.15 -11.76 5.03
CA ASN A 75 -8.60 -11.80 4.86
C ASN A 75 -9.17 -13.01 5.60
N VAL A 76 -10.49 -13.11 5.60
CA VAL A 76 -11.20 -14.28 6.13
C VAL A 76 -11.90 -14.97 4.98
N GLU A 77 -11.46 -16.19 4.66
CA GLU A 77 -12.06 -17.04 3.64
C GLU A 77 -12.71 -18.24 4.31
N CYS A 78 -14.00 -18.46 4.07
CA CYS A 78 -14.78 -19.54 4.68
C CYS A 78 -14.62 -19.60 6.22
N GLY A 79 -14.57 -18.44 6.89
CA GLY A 79 -14.41 -18.34 8.34
C GLY A 79 -12.99 -18.57 8.87
N LYS A 80 -12.01 -18.81 7.98
CA LYS A 80 -10.61 -18.99 8.36
C LYS A 80 -9.78 -17.80 7.92
N LYS A 81 -8.87 -17.36 8.80
CA LYS A 81 -7.93 -16.29 8.49
C LYS A 81 -6.86 -16.79 7.53
N CYS A 82 -6.67 -16.08 6.43
CA CYS A 82 -5.62 -16.33 5.44
C CYS A 82 -4.66 -15.13 5.39
N VAL A 83 -3.37 -15.39 5.24
CA VAL A 83 -2.34 -14.35 5.07
C VAL A 83 -2.06 -14.20 3.58
N LEU A 84 -2.46 -13.06 3.03
CA LEU A 84 -2.35 -12.74 1.61
C LEU A 84 -0.97 -12.16 1.29
N GLU A 85 -0.50 -11.19 2.09
CA GLU A 85 0.81 -10.56 1.93
C GLU A 85 1.54 -10.44 3.26
N ARG A 86 2.87 -10.35 3.16
CA ARG A 86 3.77 -10.10 4.29
C ARG A 86 4.72 -8.98 3.91
N LEU A 87 4.60 -7.83 4.56
CA LEU A 87 5.42 -6.66 4.31
C LEU A 87 6.49 -6.59 5.42
N PRO A 88 7.78 -6.76 5.10
CA PRO A 88 8.83 -6.64 6.10
C PRO A 88 8.94 -5.19 6.62
N THR A 89 9.34 -5.05 7.89
CA THR A 89 9.69 -3.74 8.44
C THR A 89 11.13 -3.36 8.11
N PHE A 90 11.36 -2.07 7.89
CA PHE A 90 12.68 -1.45 8.05
C PHE A 90 12.98 -1.19 9.53
N SER A 91 14.25 -0.93 9.84
CA SER A 91 14.67 -0.47 11.18
C SER A 91 14.04 0.85 11.61
N SER A 92 13.52 1.63 10.65
CA SER A 92 12.74 2.85 10.89
C SER A 92 11.28 2.59 11.30
N GLY A 93 10.83 1.33 11.34
CA GLY A 93 9.43 0.97 11.59
C GLY A 93 8.52 1.13 10.36
N LEU A 94 9.09 1.40 9.18
CA LEU A 94 8.33 1.47 7.94
C LEU A 94 8.18 0.10 7.31
N TYR A 95 6.94 -0.28 6.97
CA TYR A 95 6.66 -1.48 6.17
C TYR A 95 6.67 -1.13 4.69
N TYR A 96 7.19 -2.03 3.86
CA TYR A 96 7.25 -1.82 2.42
C TYR A 96 6.90 -3.09 1.64
N THR A 97 6.50 -2.90 0.39
CA THR A 97 6.31 -3.97 -0.57
C THR A 97 6.59 -3.45 -1.98
N HIS A 98 6.84 -4.37 -2.90
CA HIS A 98 6.96 -4.04 -4.32
C HIS A 98 5.59 -4.14 -4.99
N ILE A 99 5.34 -3.22 -5.91
CA ILE A 99 4.15 -3.26 -6.74
C ILE A 99 4.47 -4.13 -7.96
N SER A 100 3.72 -5.20 -8.18
CA SER A 100 3.94 -6.12 -9.29
C SER A 100 3.33 -5.60 -10.59
N ALA A 101 2.17 -4.94 -10.50
CA ALA A 101 1.54 -4.25 -11.62
C ALA A 101 0.62 -3.12 -11.12
N THR A 102 0.48 -2.08 -11.93
CA THR A 102 -0.52 -1.01 -11.75
C THR A 102 -1.32 -0.83 -13.03
N GLU A 103 -2.64 -0.87 -12.90
CA GLU A 103 -3.56 -0.43 -13.96
C GLU A 103 -4.26 0.83 -13.45
N ALA A 104 -4.21 1.92 -14.20
CA ALA A 104 -4.84 3.18 -13.83
C ALA A 104 -5.74 3.66 -14.96
N HIS A 105 -7.03 3.83 -14.68
CA HIS A 105 -7.96 4.50 -15.58
C HIS A 105 -8.04 5.96 -15.16
N ILE A 106 -7.18 6.76 -15.78
CA ILE A 106 -7.12 8.20 -15.53
C ILE A 106 -8.30 8.85 -16.26
N THR A 107 -9.12 9.61 -15.53
CA THR A 107 -10.10 10.51 -16.15
C THR A 107 -9.41 11.85 -16.33
N THR A 108 -9.04 12.18 -17.56
CA THR A 108 -8.51 13.51 -17.89
C THR A 108 -9.66 14.51 -17.82
N ASN A 109 -9.55 15.51 -16.96
CA ASN A 109 -10.43 16.69 -17.01
C ASN A 109 -10.00 17.64 -18.14
#